data_AF-A0A3S9B6E9-F1
#
_entry.id   AF-A0A3S9B6E9-F1
#
_cell.length_a   1.000
_cell.length_b   1.000
_cell.length_c   1.000
_cell.angle_alpha   90.00
_cell.angle_beta   90.00
_cell.angle_gamma   90.00
#
_symmetry.space_group_name_H-M   'P 1'
#
loop_
_entity.id
_entity.type
_entity.pdbx_description
1 polymer ?
#
loop_
_entity_poly.entity_id
_entity_poly.type
_entity_poly.pdbx_seq_one_letter_code
_entity_poly.pdbx_strand_id
1 'polypeptide(L)'
;MEVAVRSLCLKGLPGPIEFASPLEFVADDVKRVLVGWPEVACDELSSREPLMTVSGTPDAVLLNHRYMDTPRIEPSPTSAICSLIVELMADFVDGDDSLGNLHAGAVEFADRLVVFPATNRAGKSTLVGALASHGHRVFADDLLPIDLVRLEAIASGCLPRLRLPLPESAPDTLKIHVAANALLNDGYYTYLPAADAQLAVAHGDRSKLGALVLLDRREGDITPSIEAIEPDEALLRVLLQDTKNGLGTWTLDRYLALVGTIGIYRLVYSRVDDAVTCLQANFASWPEQEQRALQIARAAEPDEDADDDDFAFAPKPGQALIARAPHVVARVVGQAAFLVDLDSNDIHHLNQVGLALWNLIAKPLDVETIVDIFQEAFPDTPEAQLRADLAAAVDRFLKSGLAVLEPPLAVSA
;
A
#
# COMPACT_ATOMS: atom_id res chain seq x y z
N MET A 1 30.56 -2.58 34.89
CA MET A 1 30.82 -1.60 33.83
C MET A 1 29.51 -1.39 33.12
N GLU A 2 28.87 -0.24 33.27
CA GLU A 2 27.76 0.12 32.39
C GLU A 2 28.28 0.10 30.96
N VAL A 3 27.66 -0.71 30.12
CA VAL A 3 27.93 -0.70 28.68
C VAL A 3 27.52 0.68 28.20
N ALA A 4 28.39 1.38 27.49
CA ALA A 4 28.03 2.66 26.89
C ALA A 4 26.85 2.41 25.94
N VAL A 5 25.72 3.06 26.20
CA VAL A 5 24.53 3.02 25.35
C VAL A 5 24.35 4.41 24.79
N ARG A 6 24.18 4.49 23.47
CA ARG A 6 23.80 5.72 22.79
C ARG A 6 22.31 5.67 22.50
N SER A 7 21.59 6.74 22.82
CA SER A 7 20.16 6.87 22.52
C SER A 7 19.94 7.84 21.36
N LEU A 8 18.98 7.51 20.49
CA LEU A 8 18.44 8.37 19.46
C LEU A 8 16.95 8.59 19.72
N CYS A 9 16.54 9.85 19.86
CA CYS A 9 15.18 10.24 20.20
C CYS A 9 14.61 11.04 19.02
N LEU A 10 13.68 10.44 18.26
CA LEU A 10 13.09 11.06 17.06
C LEU A 10 11.67 11.52 17.33
N LYS A 11 11.32 12.71 16.84
CA LYS A 11 9.98 13.29 16.98
C LYS A 11 8.92 12.37 16.38
N GLY A 12 7.81 12.20 17.09
CA GLY A 12 6.67 11.40 16.65
C GLY A 12 6.74 9.92 17.06
N LEU A 13 7.87 9.45 17.58
CA LEU A 13 7.99 8.10 18.12
C LEU A 13 7.62 8.04 19.61
N PRO A 14 7.13 6.89 20.11
CA PRO A 14 6.75 6.75 21.51
C PRO A 14 7.94 6.57 22.47
N GLY A 15 9.14 6.28 22.00
CA GLY A 15 10.31 6.14 22.87
C GLY A 15 11.65 6.09 22.13
N PRO A 16 12.77 6.08 22.86
CA PRO A 16 14.12 6.13 22.29
C PRO A 16 14.50 4.85 21.55
N ILE A 17 15.42 4.98 20.60
CA ILE A 17 16.17 3.86 20.03
C ILE A 17 17.52 3.79 20.73
N GLU A 18 17.87 2.65 21.30
CA GLU A 18 19.13 2.46 22.00
C GLU A 18 20.11 1.64 21.17
N PHE A 19 21.37 2.06 21.14
CA PHE A 19 22.45 1.41 20.41
C PHE A 19 23.53 1.00 21.41
N ALA A 20 23.77 -0.31 21.52
CA ALA A 20 24.77 -0.87 22.41
C ALA A 20 26.14 -1.02 21.72
N SER A 21 27.22 -0.95 22.50
CA SER A 21 28.57 -1.27 22.02
C SER A 21 28.64 -2.62 21.32
N PRO A 22 29.30 -2.73 20.13
CA PRO A 22 30.08 -1.71 19.41
C PRO A 22 29.30 -0.98 18.28
N LEU A 23 27.96 -0.96 18.34
CA LEU A 23 27.09 -0.47 17.26
C LEU A 23 26.59 0.98 17.47
N GLU A 24 27.22 1.76 18.35
CA GLU A 24 26.82 3.15 18.63
C GLU A 24 26.93 4.07 17.41
N PHE A 25 27.79 3.73 16.45
CA PHE A 25 27.95 4.46 15.19
C PHE A 25 26.70 4.34 14.29
N VAL A 26 25.90 3.28 14.44
CA VAL A 26 24.68 3.07 13.63
C VAL A 26 23.67 4.19 13.86
N ALA A 27 23.67 4.81 15.05
CA ALA A 27 22.81 5.98 15.30
C ALA A 27 23.12 7.17 14.37
N ASP A 28 24.40 7.41 14.03
CA ASP A 28 24.75 8.45 13.06
C ASP A 28 24.37 8.05 11.64
N ASP A 29 24.56 6.79 11.29
CA ASP A 29 24.19 6.29 9.97
C ASP A 29 22.67 6.33 9.74
N VAL A 30 21.87 6.05 10.78
CA VAL A 30 20.40 6.26 10.75
C VAL A 30 20.06 7.72 10.47
N LYS A 31 20.69 8.68 11.15
CA LYS A 31 20.47 10.12 10.90
C LYS A 31 20.86 10.53 9.48
N ARG A 32 21.90 9.92 8.92
CA ARG A 32 22.38 10.19 7.56
C ARG A 32 21.40 9.69 6.49
N VAL A 33 20.63 8.63 6.76
CA VAL A 33 19.64 8.10 5.81
C VAL A 33 18.22 8.58 6.06
N LEU A 34 17.88 9.01 7.29
CA LEU A 34 16.61 9.64 7.65
C LEU A 34 16.77 11.16 7.64
N VAL A 35 16.90 11.70 6.43
CA VAL A 35 17.18 13.12 6.19
C VAL A 35 16.06 13.98 6.77
N GLY A 36 16.44 14.90 7.67
CA GLY A 36 15.53 15.91 8.21
C GLY A 36 14.54 15.41 9.27
N TRP A 37 14.61 14.14 9.71
CA TRP A 37 13.79 13.68 10.83
C TRP A 37 14.25 14.37 12.13
N PRO A 38 13.40 15.17 12.80
CA PRO A 38 13.84 15.94 13.95
C PRO A 38 14.24 15.05 15.14
N GLU A 39 15.47 15.22 15.61
CA GLU A 39 15.91 14.71 16.91
C GLU A 39 15.36 15.62 18.03
N VAL A 40 14.82 15.00 19.06
CA VAL A 40 14.23 15.67 20.24
C VAL A 40 14.92 15.18 21.50
N ALA A 41 14.77 15.91 22.60
CA ALA A 41 15.25 15.42 23.87
C ALA A 41 14.37 14.23 24.34
N CYS A 42 14.97 13.24 25.00
CA CYS A 42 14.25 12.01 25.35
C CYS A 42 13.16 12.21 26.42
N ASP A 43 13.13 13.35 27.09
CA ASP A 43 12.05 13.80 27.96
C ASP A 43 10.84 14.38 27.20
N GLU A 44 10.98 14.67 25.91
CA GLU A 44 9.86 15.06 25.02
C GLU A 44 9.07 13.84 24.50
N LEU A 45 9.59 12.62 24.67
CA LEU A 45 8.93 11.38 24.24
C LEU A 45 7.88 10.91 25.27
N SER A 46 6.88 10.17 24.80
CA SER A 46 5.81 9.66 25.66
C SER A 46 6.27 8.56 26.62
N SER A 47 7.32 7.82 26.27
CA SER A 47 7.96 6.82 27.12
C SER A 47 9.49 6.98 27.13
N ARG A 48 10.08 6.73 28.30
CA ARG A 48 11.54 6.61 28.46
C ARG A 48 12.05 5.19 28.24
N GLU A 49 11.15 4.21 28.14
CA GLU A 49 11.53 2.84 27.83
C GLU A 49 11.90 2.75 26.34
N PRO A 50 12.99 2.04 26.00
CA PRO A 50 13.41 1.85 24.62
C PRO A 50 12.30 1.29 23.75
N LEU A 51 12.04 1.98 22.64
CA LEU A 51 11.20 1.47 21.55
C LEU A 51 11.88 0.29 20.88
N MET A 52 13.15 0.49 20.57
CA MET A 52 14.00 -0.50 19.93
C MET A 52 15.40 -0.47 20.55
N THR A 53 16.02 -1.65 20.58
CA THR A 53 17.44 -1.79 20.94
C THR A 53 18.20 -2.44 19.78
N VAL A 54 19.32 -1.83 19.40
CA VAL A 54 20.27 -2.31 18.39
C VAL A 54 21.52 -2.82 19.10
N SER A 55 21.81 -4.11 18.96
CA SER A 55 22.91 -4.78 19.68
C SER A 55 23.58 -5.87 18.83
N GLY A 56 24.58 -6.56 19.39
CA GLY A 56 25.28 -7.63 18.70
C GLY A 56 26.63 -7.22 18.15
N THR A 57 26.94 -7.65 16.93
CA THR A 57 28.21 -7.34 16.25
C THR A 57 27.93 -6.75 14.86
N PRO A 58 28.92 -6.10 14.22
CA PRO A 58 28.75 -5.62 12.85
C PRO A 58 28.35 -6.70 11.83
N ASP A 59 28.70 -7.97 12.06
CA ASP A 59 28.36 -9.09 11.16
C ASP A 59 27.06 -9.81 11.54
N ALA A 60 26.45 -9.43 12.67
CA ALA A 60 25.20 -10.00 13.18
C ALA A 60 24.53 -8.98 14.10
N VAL A 61 23.78 -8.07 13.49
CA VAL A 61 23.07 -6.99 14.19
C VAL A 61 21.71 -7.50 14.65
N LEU A 62 21.45 -7.42 15.95
CA LEU A 62 20.16 -7.77 16.54
C LEU A 62 19.33 -6.50 16.73
N LEU A 63 18.15 -6.49 16.12
CA LEU A 63 17.11 -5.49 16.30
C LEU A 63 16.01 -6.08 17.17
N ASN A 64 15.83 -5.53 18.37
CA ASN A 64 14.75 -5.94 19.27
C ASN A 64 13.77 -4.78 19.40
N HIS A 65 12.55 -4.97 18.91
CA HIS A 65 11.44 -4.04 19.10
C HIS A 65 10.66 -4.43 20.35
N ARG A 66 10.21 -3.48 21.17
CA ARG A 66 9.52 -3.81 22.43
C ARG A 66 8.22 -4.60 22.25
N TYR A 67 7.63 -4.57 21.05
CA TYR A 67 6.44 -5.33 20.68
C TYR A 67 6.73 -6.60 19.89
N MET A 68 8.00 -6.97 19.68
CA MET A 68 8.40 -8.22 19.04
C MET A 68 8.83 -9.26 20.08
N ASP A 69 8.34 -10.50 19.92
CA ASP A 69 8.70 -11.62 20.81
C ASP A 69 10.14 -12.11 20.59
N THR A 70 10.64 -11.99 19.37
CA THR A 70 11.99 -12.42 18.99
C THR A 70 12.72 -11.34 18.23
N PRO A 71 14.02 -11.11 18.52
CA PRO A 71 14.79 -10.10 17.83
C PRO A 71 15.01 -10.51 16.37
N ARG A 72 14.96 -9.52 15.48
CA ARG A 72 15.36 -9.69 14.09
C ARG A 72 16.88 -9.65 13.99
N ILE A 73 17.46 -10.55 13.21
CA ILE A 73 18.91 -10.62 13.01
C ILE A 73 19.20 -10.20 11.57
N GLU A 74 20.08 -9.21 11.42
CA GLU A 74 20.49 -8.64 10.15
C GLU A 74 22.00 -8.84 9.94
N PRO A 75 22.44 -9.13 8.70
CA PRO A 75 23.82 -9.54 8.42
C PRO A 75 24.82 -8.38 8.44
N SER A 76 24.34 -7.13 8.48
CA SER A 76 25.19 -5.94 8.45
C SER A 76 24.47 -4.75 9.08
N PRO A 77 25.17 -3.66 9.45
CA PRO A 77 24.55 -2.43 9.92
C PRO A 77 23.69 -1.77 8.84
N THR A 78 24.12 -1.78 7.58
CA THR A 78 23.36 -1.22 6.45
C THR A 78 22.03 -1.93 6.23
N SER A 79 22.02 -3.27 6.34
CA SER A 79 20.80 -4.07 6.27
C SER A 79 19.91 -3.84 7.51
N ALA A 80 20.52 -3.74 8.69
CA ALA A 80 19.82 -3.42 9.94
C ALA A 80 19.12 -2.07 9.90
N ILE A 81 19.74 -1.04 9.32
CA ILE A 81 19.12 0.28 9.14
C ILE A 81 17.82 0.16 8.32
N CYS A 82 17.77 -0.68 7.29
CA CYS A 82 16.53 -0.86 6.54
C CYS A 82 15.42 -1.41 7.42
N SER A 83 15.69 -2.52 8.11
CA SER A 83 14.68 -3.16 8.95
C SER A 83 14.26 -2.23 10.09
N LEU A 84 15.20 -1.48 10.66
CA LEU A 84 14.92 -0.42 11.63
C LEU A 84 13.95 0.63 11.05
N ILE A 85 14.22 1.20 9.87
CA ILE A 85 13.36 2.22 9.25
C ILE A 85 11.92 1.73 9.04
N VAL A 86 11.72 0.46 8.72
CA VAL A 86 10.38 -0.12 8.56
C VAL A 86 9.60 -0.03 9.88
N GLU A 87 10.21 -0.48 10.98
CA GLU A 87 9.57 -0.41 12.31
C GLU A 87 9.35 1.05 12.74
N LEU A 88 10.34 1.93 12.58
CA LEU A 88 10.21 3.34 12.96
C LEU A 88 9.10 4.05 12.20
N MET A 89 8.92 3.75 10.91
CA MET A 89 7.85 4.34 10.12
C MET A 89 6.49 3.79 10.54
N ALA A 90 6.40 2.50 10.87
CA ALA A 90 5.18 1.90 11.40
C ALA A 90 4.75 2.58 12.72
N ASP A 91 5.66 2.70 13.70
CA ASP A 91 5.36 3.40 14.96
C ASP A 91 4.99 4.87 14.76
N PHE A 92 5.63 5.55 13.79
CA PHE A 92 5.32 6.94 13.47
C PHE A 92 3.89 7.10 12.95
N VAL A 93 3.42 6.22 12.07
CA VAL A 93 2.06 6.29 11.51
C VAL A 93 0.99 5.71 12.46
N ASP A 94 1.37 4.76 13.32
CA ASP A 94 0.46 4.19 14.33
C ASP A 94 0.18 5.20 15.46
N GLY A 95 1.05 6.19 15.64
CA GLY A 95 0.81 7.32 16.55
C GLY A 95 -0.27 8.31 16.09
N ASP A 96 -0.76 8.21 14.85
CA ASP A 96 -1.74 9.14 14.27
C ASP A 96 -2.72 8.41 13.33
N ASP A 97 -3.98 8.27 13.76
CA ASP A 97 -5.05 7.64 12.97
C ASP A 97 -5.38 8.38 11.68
N SER A 98 -4.94 9.63 11.52
CA SER A 98 -5.10 10.37 10.26
C SER A 98 -4.11 9.95 9.18
N LEU A 99 -3.11 9.13 9.52
CA LEU A 99 -2.08 8.67 8.59
C LEU A 99 -2.34 7.24 8.10
N GLY A 100 -2.16 7.05 6.79
CA GLY A 100 -1.91 5.74 6.18
C GLY A 100 -0.41 5.59 5.84
N ASN A 101 0.06 4.38 5.54
CA ASN A 101 1.46 4.15 5.19
C ASN A 101 1.61 3.21 4.01
N LEU A 102 1.85 3.77 2.83
CA LEU A 102 1.95 2.98 1.61
C LEU A 102 3.37 2.45 1.40
N HIS A 103 3.49 1.16 1.17
CA HIS A 103 4.66 0.56 0.55
C HIS A 103 4.74 0.97 -0.93
N ALA A 104 5.25 2.19 -1.15
CA ALA A 104 5.26 2.84 -2.45
C ALA A 104 6.48 3.74 -2.60
N GLY A 105 6.83 3.97 -3.86
CA GLY A 105 7.82 4.96 -4.26
C GLY A 105 7.08 6.20 -4.69
N ALA A 106 7.61 7.39 -4.40
CA ALA A 106 6.98 8.64 -4.76
C ALA A 106 8.01 9.63 -5.29
N VAL A 107 7.73 10.14 -6.47
CA VAL A 107 8.62 11.07 -7.18
C VAL A 107 7.82 12.27 -7.65
N GLU A 108 8.40 13.45 -7.50
CA GLU A 108 7.76 14.71 -7.89
C GLU A 108 7.94 15.00 -9.39
N PHE A 109 6.83 15.36 -10.02
CA PHE A 109 6.74 15.86 -11.38
C PHE A 109 5.83 17.09 -11.38
N ALA A 110 6.33 18.24 -11.84
CA ALA A 110 5.57 19.48 -11.92
C ALA A 110 4.71 19.77 -10.66
N ASP A 111 5.36 19.78 -9.49
CA ASP A 111 4.79 20.09 -8.17
C ASP A 111 3.72 19.11 -7.64
N ARG A 112 3.62 17.90 -8.20
CA ARG A 112 2.78 16.83 -7.64
C ARG A 112 3.50 15.48 -7.71
N LEU A 113 3.06 14.55 -6.89
CA LEU A 113 3.66 13.23 -6.78
C LEU A 113 3.02 12.24 -7.75
N VAL A 114 3.87 11.52 -8.46
CA VAL A 114 3.54 10.21 -9.03
C VAL A 114 3.94 9.16 -8.01
N VAL A 115 2.96 8.38 -7.58
CA VAL A 115 3.13 7.30 -6.59
C VAL A 115 3.11 5.96 -7.32
N PHE A 116 4.06 5.10 -6.97
CA PHE A 116 4.26 3.76 -7.52
C PHE A 116 4.02 2.71 -6.41
N PRO A 117 2.76 2.31 -6.16
CA PRO A 117 2.48 1.14 -5.33
C PRO A 117 3.03 -0.08 -6.07
N ALA A 118 3.95 -0.80 -5.45
CA ALA A 118 4.58 -1.93 -6.12
C ALA A 118 4.80 -3.07 -5.15
N THR A 119 4.53 -4.28 -5.61
CA THR A 119 4.91 -5.49 -4.90
C THR A 119 6.42 -5.72 -4.99
N ASN A 120 6.92 -6.58 -4.11
CA ASN A 120 8.31 -7.00 -4.09
C ASN A 120 8.80 -7.42 -5.49
N ARG A 121 9.93 -6.83 -5.92
CA ARG A 121 10.66 -7.11 -7.18
C ARG A 121 10.06 -6.56 -8.48
N ALA A 122 9.13 -5.61 -8.45
CA ALA A 122 8.68 -4.90 -9.66
C ALA A 122 9.76 -3.97 -10.29
N GLY A 123 10.90 -3.78 -9.61
CA GLY A 123 11.95 -2.86 -10.05
C GLY A 123 11.75 -1.40 -9.61
N LYS A 124 10.81 -1.15 -8.68
CA LYS A 124 10.47 0.17 -8.12
C LYS A 124 11.71 0.95 -7.69
N SER A 125 12.53 0.41 -6.81
CA SER A 125 13.71 1.14 -6.30
C SER A 125 14.72 1.47 -7.39
N THR A 126 14.87 0.60 -8.39
CA THR A 126 15.72 0.90 -9.55
C THR A 126 15.14 2.05 -10.38
N LEU A 127 13.81 2.08 -10.61
CA LEU A 127 13.14 3.18 -11.31
C LEU A 127 13.21 4.49 -10.52
N VAL A 128 12.94 4.46 -9.22
CA VAL A 128 13.05 5.63 -8.33
C VAL A 128 14.49 6.17 -8.29
N GLY A 129 15.48 5.29 -8.15
CA GLY A 129 16.89 5.67 -8.24
C GLY A 129 17.26 6.28 -9.59
N ALA A 130 16.73 5.73 -10.68
CA ALA A 130 16.94 6.29 -12.02
C ALA A 130 16.30 7.68 -12.13
N LEU A 131 15.08 7.89 -11.66
CA LEU A 131 14.43 9.21 -11.63
C LEU A 131 15.23 10.21 -10.78
N ALA A 132 15.76 9.79 -9.63
CA ALA A 132 16.65 10.61 -8.81
C ALA A 132 17.91 11.04 -9.59
N SER A 133 18.53 10.12 -10.35
CA SER A 133 19.69 10.45 -11.21
C SER A 133 19.35 11.38 -12.37
N HIS A 134 18.08 11.51 -12.73
CA HIS A 134 17.58 12.48 -13.73
C HIS A 134 17.09 13.79 -13.09
N GLY A 135 17.41 14.03 -11.81
CA GLY A 135 17.14 15.30 -11.15
C GLY A 135 15.74 15.45 -10.56
N HIS A 136 15.01 14.35 -10.38
CA HIS A 136 13.71 14.41 -9.70
C HIS A 136 13.86 14.35 -8.18
N ARG A 137 12.98 15.07 -7.48
CA ARG A 137 12.82 15.00 -6.03
C ARG A 137 12.10 13.70 -5.66
N VAL A 138 12.68 12.93 -4.73
CA VAL A 138 12.13 11.65 -4.29
C VAL A 138 11.61 11.80 -2.86
N PHE A 139 10.31 11.58 -2.69
CA PHE A 139 9.63 11.67 -1.39
C PHE A 139 9.70 10.35 -0.62
N ALA A 140 9.71 9.23 -1.34
CA ALA A 140 9.89 7.90 -0.79
C ALA A 140 10.40 6.96 -1.86
N ASP A 141 11.19 5.97 -1.45
CA ASP A 141 11.45 4.78 -2.24
C ASP A 141 10.64 3.59 -1.72
N ASP A 142 10.60 3.39 -0.39
CA ASP A 142 10.04 2.19 0.22
C ASP A 142 8.69 2.41 0.89
N LEU A 143 8.63 3.36 1.84
CA LEU A 143 7.47 3.68 2.67
C LEU A 143 7.12 5.16 2.50
N LEU A 144 5.83 5.42 2.29
CA LEU A 144 5.25 6.73 2.03
C LEU A 144 4.06 6.96 2.96
N PRO A 145 4.23 7.72 4.05
CA PRO A 145 3.10 8.18 4.84
C PRO A 145 2.17 9.07 4.02
N ILE A 146 0.87 8.85 4.15
CA ILE A 146 -0.19 9.63 3.51
C ILE A 146 -1.05 10.27 4.60
N ASP A 147 -1.21 11.59 4.56
CA ASP A 147 -2.21 12.30 5.34
C ASP A 147 -3.58 12.07 4.70
N LEU A 148 -4.38 11.19 5.27
CA LEU A 148 -5.67 10.78 4.72
C LEU A 148 -6.75 11.85 4.90
N VAL A 149 -6.52 12.84 5.77
CA VAL A 149 -7.42 13.98 5.93
C VAL A 149 -7.18 15.02 4.85
N ARG A 150 -5.91 15.35 4.58
CA ARG A 150 -5.53 16.34 3.55
C ARG A 150 -5.36 15.75 2.16
N LEU A 151 -5.27 14.43 2.05
CA LEU A 151 -4.94 13.70 0.82
C LEU A 151 -3.61 14.18 0.22
N GLU A 152 -2.61 14.34 1.10
CA GLU A 152 -1.24 14.73 0.75
C GLU A 152 -0.27 13.63 1.17
N ALA A 153 0.82 13.47 0.44
CA ALA A 153 1.89 12.59 0.90
C ALA A 153 2.87 13.36 1.77
N ILE A 154 3.45 12.66 2.74
CA ILE A 154 4.49 13.16 3.61
C ILE A 154 5.76 12.39 3.26
N ALA A 155 6.84 13.10 2.96
CA ALA A 155 8.12 12.47 2.71
C ALA A 155 8.59 11.72 3.96
N SER A 156 9.04 10.47 3.78
CA SER A 156 9.61 9.69 4.88
C SER A 156 10.96 10.24 5.35
N GLY A 157 11.65 11.00 4.48
CA GLY A 157 13.03 11.42 4.66
C GLY A 157 14.03 10.27 4.47
N CYS A 158 13.56 9.05 4.16
CA CYS A 158 14.41 7.90 3.90
C CYS A 158 15.05 8.02 2.50
N LEU A 159 16.38 7.99 2.44
CA LEU A 159 17.09 7.94 1.17
C LEU A 159 16.73 6.68 0.36
N PRO A 160 16.62 6.79 -0.98
CA PRO A 160 16.44 5.63 -1.84
C PRO A 160 17.45 4.52 -1.56
N ARG A 161 16.96 3.28 -1.47
CA ARG A 161 17.78 2.10 -1.15
C ARG A 161 17.85 1.17 -2.35
N LEU A 162 19.02 1.07 -2.94
CA LEU A 162 19.26 0.22 -4.09
C LEU A 162 19.91 -1.10 -3.71
N ARG A 163 19.49 -2.18 -4.37
CA ARG A 163 20.16 -3.49 -4.31
C ARG A 163 21.36 -3.51 -5.24
N LEU A 164 22.43 -4.17 -4.80
CA LEU A 164 23.68 -4.32 -5.52
C LEU A 164 23.99 -5.81 -5.82
N PRO A 165 24.71 -6.10 -6.93
CA PRO A 165 25.05 -5.15 -8.00
C PRO A 165 23.78 -4.66 -8.73
N LEU A 166 23.87 -3.46 -9.32
CA LEU A 166 22.78 -2.97 -10.17
C LEU A 166 22.55 -3.95 -11.33
N PRO A 167 21.31 -4.12 -11.81
CA PRO A 167 21.04 -4.92 -13.01
C PRO A 167 21.88 -4.43 -14.20
N GLU A 168 22.30 -5.33 -15.09
CA GLU A 168 23.05 -4.95 -16.29
C GLU A 168 22.28 -3.93 -17.16
N SER A 169 20.95 -4.12 -17.20
CA SER A 169 19.98 -3.24 -17.87
C SER A 169 19.74 -1.90 -17.17
N ALA A 170 20.39 -1.63 -16.03
CA ALA A 170 20.29 -0.34 -15.37
C ALA A 170 20.87 0.78 -16.25
N PRO A 171 20.24 1.97 -16.25
CA PRO A 171 20.74 3.17 -16.93
C PRO A 171 22.19 3.49 -16.60
N ASP A 172 22.95 3.98 -17.58
CA ASP A 172 24.31 4.46 -17.33
C ASP A 172 24.33 5.68 -16.42
N THR A 173 23.31 6.55 -16.53
CA THR A 173 23.11 7.70 -15.62
C THR A 173 22.96 7.24 -14.17
N LEU A 174 22.18 6.19 -13.92
CA LEU A 174 22.04 5.59 -12.60
C LEU A 174 23.35 4.97 -12.11
N LYS A 175 24.06 4.21 -12.97
CA LYS A 175 25.36 3.60 -12.60
C LYS A 175 26.38 4.66 -12.21
N ILE A 176 26.49 5.74 -12.98
CA ILE A 176 27.38 6.88 -12.69
C ILE A 176 26.97 7.56 -11.38
N HIS A 177 25.68 7.79 -11.19
CA HIS A 177 25.16 8.43 -9.98
C HIS A 177 25.45 7.61 -8.72
N VAL A 178 25.22 6.29 -8.77
CA VAL A 178 25.54 5.38 -7.66
C VAL A 178 27.03 5.35 -7.37
N ALA A 179 27.87 5.26 -8.41
CA ALA A 179 29.33 5.25 -8.24
C ALA A 179 29.86 6.54 -7.59
N ALA A 180 29.23 7.69 -7.87
CA ALA A 180 29.65 8.99 -7.35
C ALA A 180 29.07 9.31 -5.97
N ASN A 181 27.87 8.84 -5.63
CA ASN A 181 27.10 9.36 -4.50
C ASN A 181 26.68 8.32 -3.44
N ALA A 182 26.99 7.02 -3.61
CA ALA A 182 26.65 6.00 -2.61
C ALA A 182 27.12 6.38 -1.19
N LEU A 183 26.19 6.45 -0.23
CA LEU A 183 26.46 6.99 1.12
C LEU A 183 26.84 5.90 2.13
N LEU A 184 26.03 4.84 2.18
CA LEU A 184 26.24 3.63 2.97
C LEU A 184 26.18 2.44 2.03
N ASN A 185 27.02 1.43 2.24
CA ASN A 185 27.15 0.30 1.33
C ASN A 185 27.70 -0.93 2.06
N ASP A 186 27.09 -2.10 1.86
CA ASP A 186 27.55 -3.40 2.40
C ASP A 186 27.77 -4.46 1.29
N GLY A 187 27.81 -4.03 0.03
CA GLY A 187 27.90 -4.88 -1.14
C GLY A 187 26.55 -5.45 -1.61
N TYR A 188 25.52 -5.47 -0.76
CA TYR A 188 24.18 -5.93 -1.09
C TYR A 188 23.16 -4.78 -1.21
N TYR A 189 23.29 -3.75 -0.38
CA TYR A 189 22.50 -2.54 -0.40
C TYR A 189 23.38 -1.30 -0.49
N THR A 190 22.82 -0.22 -1.03
CA THR A 190 23.34 1.12 -0.85
C THR A 190 22.22 2.15 -0.70
N TYR A 191 22.46 3.16 0.14
CA TYR A 191 21.60 4.33 0.25
C TYR A 191 22.13 5.45 -0.64
N LEU A 192 21.23 6.03 -1.43
CA LEU A 192 21.57 6.97 -2.50
C LEU A 192 20.98 8.35 -2.23
N PRO A 193 21.79 9.34 -1.79
CA PRO A 193 21.35 10.71 -1.64
C PRO A 193 21.01 11.34 -3.00
N ALA A 194 20.26 12.45 -2.94
CA ALA A 194 20.04 13.30 -4.10
C ALA A 194 21.38 13.80 -4.67
N ALA A 195 21.48 13.90 -6.00
CA ALA A 195 22.69 14.40 -6.66
C ALA A 195 22.95 15.89 -6.36
N ASP A 196 21.89 16.65 -6.12
CA ASP A 196 21.91 18.07 -5.76
C ASP A 196 21.20 18.26 -4.42
N ALA A 197 21.79 19.05 -3.53
CA ALA A 197 21.21 19.40 -2.24
C ALA A 197 19.87 20.15 -2.38
N GLN A 198 19.63 20.86 -3.50
CA GLN A 198 18.34 21.51 -3.78
C GLN A 198 17.22 20.51 -4.08
N LEU A 199 17.58 19.28 -4.46
CA LEU A 199 16.65 18.19 -4.72
C LEU A 199 16.43 17.29 -3.50
N ALA A 200 17.14 17.56 -2.39
CA ALA A 200 16.94 16.81 -1.16
C ALA A 200 15.51 17.06 -0.64
N VAL A 201 14.88 15.97 -0.19
CA VAL A 201 13.57 15.99 0.45
C VAL A 201 13.76 15.54 1.89
N ALA A 202 13.27 16.35 2.83
CA ALA A 202 13.37 16.09 4.26
C ALA A 202 12.12 15.37 4.77
N HIS A 203 12.27 14.60 5.83
CA HIS A 203 11.13 14.04 6.56
C HIS A 203 10.13 15.14 6.92
N GLY A 204 8.85 14.90 6.64
CA GLY A 204 7.79 15.87 6.91
C GLY A 204 7.51 16.85 5.79
N ASP A 205 8.34 16.92 4.74
CA ASP A 205 8.01 17.64 3.51
C ASP A 205 6.71 17.09 2.93
N ARG A 206 5.83 17.96 2.43
CA ARG A 206 4.49 17.61 1.94
C ARG A 206 4.33 17.96 0.47
N SER A 207 3.62 17.10 -0.25
CA SER A 207 3.25 17.38 -1.64
C SER A 207 1.92 16.71 -1.99
N LYS A 208 1.22 17.31 -2.96
CA LYS A 208 -0.06 16.80 -3.45
C LYS A 208 0.16 15.52 -4.24
N LEU A 209 -0.74 14.56 -4.08
CA LEU A 209 -0.78 13.41 -4.97
C LEU A 209 -1.34 13.84 -6.34
N GLY A 210 -0.65 13.47 -7.41
CA GLY A 210 -1.07 13.74 -8.79
C GLY A 210 -1.53 12.49 -9.52
N ALA A 211 -0.82 11.37 -9.35
CA ALA A 211 -1.21 10.09 -9.95
C ALA A 211 -0.72 8.86 -9.16
N LEU A 212 -1.46 7.76 -9.29
CA LEU A 212 -1.01 6.40 -9.02
C LEU A 212 -0.63 5.73 -10.33
N VAL A 213 0.57 5.17 -10.39
CA VAL A 213 1.10 4.46 -11.57
C VAL A 213 1.52 3.05 -11.15
N LEU A 214 0.76 2.06 -11.60
CA LEU A 214 1.11 0.65 -11.42
C LEU A 214 2.21 0.24 -12.40
N LEU A 215 3.26 -0.39 -11.90
CA LEU A 215 4.39 -0.83 -12.72
C LEU A 215 4.11 -2.21 -13.33
N ASP A 216 4.12 -2.30 -14.66
CA ASP A 216 4.05 -3.55 -15.42
C ASP A 216 5.32 -3.71 -16.26
N ARG A 217 6.34 -4.28 -15.62
CA ARG A 217 7.61 -4.58 -16.29
C ARG A 217 7.49 -5.91 -17.04
N ARG A 218 7.69 -5.86 -18.35
CA ARG A 218 7.61 -7.02 -19.24
C ARG A 218 8.97 -7.36 -19.85
N GLU A 219 9.17 -8.63 -20.21
CA GLU A 219 10.34 -9.06 -20.96
C GLU A 219 10.20 -8.76 -22.45
N GLY A 220 11.33 -8.61 -23.14
CA GLY A 220 11.39 -8.27 -24.57
C GLY A 220 11.57 -6.77 -24.84
N ASP A 221 11.58 -6.43 -26.12
CA ASP A 221 11.67 -5.03 -26.57
C ASP A 221 10.26 -4.47 -26.70
N ILE A 222 9.86 -3.63 -25.75
CA ILE A 222 8.50 -3.09 -25.63
C ILE A 222 8.61 -1.58 -25.56
N THR A 223 7.89 -0.90 -26.44
CA THR A 223 7.74 0.55 -26.39
C THR A 223 7.01 0.94 -25.10
N PRO A 224 7.59 1.84 -24.26
CA PRO A 224 6.97 2.21 -23.00
C PRO A 224 5.66 2.95 -23.25
N SER A 225 4.63 2.64 -22.48
CA SER A 225 3.35 3.33 -22.57
C SER A 225 2.71 3.50 -21.20
N ILE A 226 1.98 4.61 -21.05
CA ILE A 226 1.11 4.86 -19.91
C ILE A 226 -0.33 4.70 -20.40
N GLU A 227 -1.06 3.79 -19.76
CA GLU A 227 -2.47 3.53 -20.03
C GLU A 227 -3.31 3.85 -18.80
N ALA A 228 -4.50 4.42 -19.00
CA ALA A 228 -5.47 4.57 -17.91
C ALA A 228 -5.99 3.18 -17.51
N ILE A 229 -6.18 2.97 -16.21
CA ILE A 229 -6.76 1.73 -15.68
C ILE A 229 -7.95 2.04 -14.78
N GLU A 230 -8.73 1.01 -14.46
CA GLU A 230 -9.92 1.16 -13.64
C GLU A 230 -9.57 1.50 -12.17
N PRO A 231 -10.39 2.34 -11.51
CA PRO A 231 -10.13 2.77 -10.13
C PRO A 231 -10.08 1.63 -9.09
N ASP A 232 -10.79 0.55 -9.31
CA ASP A 232 -10.85 -0.61 -8.40
C ASP A 232 -9.52 -1.35 -8.33
N GLU A 233 -8.84 -1.53 -9.47
CA GLU A 233 -7.50 -2.13 -9.49
C GLU A 233 -6.52 -1.26 -8.69
N ALA A 234 -6.56 0.06 -8.86
CA ALA A 234 -5.69 0.96 -8.13
C ALA A 234 -5.99 0.99 -6.62
N LEU A 235 -7.28 1.03 -6.24
CA LEU A 235 -7.68 0.98 -4.84
C LEU A 235 -7.24 -0.32 -4.17
N LEU A 236 -7.44 -1.47 -4.83
CA LEU A 236 -6.96 -2.75 -4.33
C LEU A 236 -5.44 -2.72 -4.11
N ARG A 237 -4.68 -2.13 -5.04
CA ARG A 237 -3.22 -2.02 -4.89
C ARG A 237 -2.82 -1.12 -3.74
N VAL A 238 -3.51 0.00 -3.54
CA VAL A 238 -3.28 0.91 -2.41
C VAL A 238 -3.55 0.19 -1.09
N LEU A 239 -4.70 -0.47 -0.95
CA LEU A 239 -5.07 -1.18 0.28
C LEU A 239 -4.12 -2.34 0.58
N LEU A 240 -3.70 -3.11 -0.44
CA LEU A 240 -2.73 -4.20 -0.26
C LEU A 240 -1.31 -3.71 0.04
N GLN A 241 -0.99 -2.45 -0.27
CA GLN A 241 0.31 -1.85 0.04
C GLN A 241 0.26 -0.96 1.28
N ASP A 242 -0.90 -0.71 1.89
CA ASP A 242 -0.93 -0.05 3.18
C ASP A 242 -0.42 -1.02 4.24
N THR A 243 0.68 -0.63 4.90
CA THR A 243 1.32 -1.44 5.93
C THR A 243 0.67 -1.24 7.30
N LYS A 244 -0.27 -0.29 7.42
CA LYS A 244 -1.01 -0.05 8.66
C LYS A 244 -2.04 -1.16 8.88
N ASN A 245 -2.14 -1.63 10.12
CA ASN A 245 -3.13 -2.63 10.49
C ASN A 245 -4.51 -2.00 10.68
N GLY A 246 -5.58 -2.76 10.39
CA GLY A 246 -6.95 -2.37 10.74
C GLY A 246 -7.46 -1.14 9.99
N LEU A 247 -7.39 -1.16 8.67
CA LEU A 247 -7.77 -0.03 7.81
C LEU A 247 -9.23 0.42 8.07
N GLY A 248 -10.17 -0.49 8.31
CA GLY A 248 -11.55 -0.14 8.66
C GLY A 248 -12.27 0.74 7.61
N THR A 249 -13.48 1.17 7.93
CA THR A 249 -14.34 1.93 6.98
C THR A 249 -13.80 3.33 6.69
N TRP A 250 -13.32 4.04 7.72
CA TRP A 250 -12.85 5.40 7.56
C TRP A 250 -11.66 5.47 6.60
N THR A 251 -10.65 4.61 6.74
CA THR A 251 -9.48 4.61 5.85
C THR A 251 -9.85 4.21 4.43
N LEU A 252 -10.75 3.23 4.26
CA LEU A 252 -11.28 2.87 2.96
C LEU A 252 -11.93 4.08 2.27
N ASP A 253 -12.80 4.81 2.98
CA ASP A 253 -13.47 6.01 2.46
C ASP A 253 -12.46 7.12 2.09
N ARG A 254 -11.34 7.24 2.81
CA ARG A 254 -10.26 8.18 2.47
C ARG A 254 -9.48 7.75 1.23
N TYR A 255 -9.16 6.47 1.09
CA TYR A 255 -8.51 5.97 -0.12
C TYR A 255 -9.41 6.01 -1.35
N LEU A 256 -10.72 5.80 -1.17
CA LEU A 256 -11.71 6.03 -2.21
C LEU A 256 -11.70 7.49 -2.68
N ALA A 257 -11.74 8.44 -1.74
CA ALA A 257 -11.63 9.86 -2.06
C ALA A 257 -10.31 10.19 -2.77
N LEU A 258 -9.20 9.58 -2.35
CA LEU A 258 -7.90 9.75 -3.00
C LEU A 258 -7.92 9.25 -4.44
N VAL A 259 -8.29 7.98 -4.67
CA VAL A 259 -8.32 7.36 -6.01
C VAL A 259 -9.31 8.08 -6.93
N GLY A 260 -10.38 8.65 -6.38
CA GLY A 260 -11.34 9.47 -7.13
C GLY A 260 -10.84 10.87 -7.53
N THR A 261 -9.72 11.35 -7.01
CA THR A 261 -9.22 12.71 -7.25
C THR A 261 -7.93 12.79 -8.05
N ILE A 262 -7.22 11.67 -8.23
CA ILE A 262 -5.91 11.62 -8.90
C ILE A 262 -5.95 10.82 -10.20
N GLY A 263 -4.93 10.98 -11.04
CA GLY A 263 -4.77 10.15 -12.24
C GLY A 263 -4.42 8.70 -11.88
N ILE A 264 -5.05 7.73 -12.56
CA ILE A 264 -4.86 6.31 -12.30
C ILE A 264 -4.36 5.64 -13.58
N TYR A 265 -3.15 5.08 -13.53
CA TYR A 265 -2.48 4.56 -14.71
C TYR A 265 -1.70 3.27 -14.45
N ARG A 266 -1.36 2.58 -15.54
CA ARG A 266 -0.33 1.54 -15.61
C ARG A 266 0.79 1.99 -16.54
N LEU A 267 2.02 1.83 -16.10
CA LEU A 267 3.22 1.99 -16.93
C LEU A 267 3.68 0.62 -17.39
N VAL A 268 3.56 0.36 -18.69
CA VAL A 268 4.09 -0.85 -19.34
C VAL A 268 5.46 -0.52 -19.91
N TYR A 269 6.48 -1.31 -19.57
CA TYR A 269 7.84 -1.07 -20.03
C TYR A 269 8.72 -2.31 -19.90
N SER A 270 9.86 -2.34 -20.58
CA SER A 270 10.91 -3.36 -20.36
C SER A 270 12.22 -2.77 -19.85
N ARG A 271 12.58 -1.57 -20.33
CA ARG A 271 13.79 -0.82 -19.99
C ARG A 271 13.49 0.37 -19.09
N VAL A 272 14.36 0.60 -18.11
CA VAL A 272 14.19 1.68 -17.13
C VAL A 272 14.39 3.07 -17.74
N ASP A 273 15.33 3.25 -18.67
CA ASP A 273 15.54 4.53 -19.38
C ASP A 273 14.28 5.00 -20.14
N ASP A 274 13.64 4.04 -20.81
CA ASP A 274 12.43 4.27 -21.60
C ASP A 274 11.26 4.60 -20.69
N ALA A 275 11.16 3.93 -19.54
CA ALA A 275 10.19 4.25 -18.49
C ALA A 275 10.37 5.66 -17.92
N VAL A 276 11.62 6.07 -17.61
CA VAL A 276 11.92 7.43 -17.13
C VAL A 276 11.48 8.46 -18.17
N THR A 277 11.86 8.27 -19.43
CA THR A 277 11.50 9.18 -20.52
C THR A 277 9.98 9.27 -20.69
N CYS A 278 9.29 8.13 -20.62
CA CYS A 278 7.84 8.05 -20.73
C CYS A 278 7.13 8.80 -19.58
N LEU A 279 7.58 8.61 -18.34
CA LEU A 279 7.04 9.31 -17.17
C LEU A 279 7.27 10.83 -17.26
N GLN A 280 8.49 11.25 -17.62
CA GLN A 280 8.82 12.66 -17.78
C GLN A 280 7.96 13.33 -18.86
N ALA A 281 7.73 12.66 -20.00
CA ALA A 281 6.90 13.20 -21.06
C ALA A 281 5.42 13.33 -20.64
N ASN A 282 4.86 12.32 -19.97
CA ASN A 282 3.45 12.28 -19.60
C ASN A 282 3.11 13.19 -18.39
N PHE A 283 4.07 13.38 -17.48
CA PHE A 283 3.89 14.19 -16.27
C PHE A 283 4.68 15.50 -16.30
N ALA A 284 5.14 15.94 -17.48
CA ALA A 284 5.71 17.28 -17.69
C ALA A 284 4.71 18.40 -17.35
N SER A 285 3.41 18.11 -17.49
CA SER A 285 2.29 18.97 -17.08
C SER A 285 1.12 18.11 -16.67
N TRP A 286 0.38 18.54 -15.65
CA TRP A 286 -0.81 17.82 -15.18
C TRP A 286 -2.03 18.19 -16.03
N PRO A 287 -2.85 17.22 -16.47
CA PRO A 287 -4.15 17.51 -17.07
C PRO A 287 -5.00 18.33 -16.09
N GLU A 288 -5.80 19.29 -16.58
CA GLU A 288 -6.74 20.07 -15.76
C GLU A 288 -7.84 19.15 -15.17
N GLN A 289 -7.51 18.44 -14.09
CA GLN A 289 -8.37 17.47 -13.40
C GLN A 289 -9.37 18.10 -12.41
N GLU A 290 -9.64 19.41 -12.50
CA GLU A 290 -10.57 20.09 -11.57
C GLU A 290 -12.04 19.64 -11.69
N GLN A 291 -12.44 19.01 -12.81
CA GLN A 291 -13.86 18.70 -13.06
C GLN A 291 -14.29 17.28 -12.67
N ARG A 292 -13.37 16.29 -12.55
CA ARG A 292 -13.72 14.91 -12.15
C ARG A 292 -13.91 14.75 -10.64
N ALA A 293 -13.09 15.42 -9.83
CA ALA A 293 -13.21 15.40 -8.37
C ALA A 293 -14.58 15.90 -7.88
N LEU A 294 -15.16 16.90 -8.56
CA LEU A 294 -16.50 17.43 -8.28
C LEU A 294 -17.64 16.50 -8.74
N GLN A 295 -17.40 15.62 -9.71
CA GLN A 295 -18.40 14.64 -10.18
C GLN A 295 -18.43 13.38 -9.30
N ILE A 296 -17.27 12.91 -8.83
CA ILE A 296 -17.18 11.74 -7.95
C ILE A 296 -17.66 12.07 -6.53
N ALA A 297 -17.33 13.27 -6.01
CA ALA A 297 -17.89 13.75 -4.73
C ALA A 297 -19.42 13.95 -4.76
N ARG A 298 -20.01 14.09 -5.96
CA ARG A 298 -21.47 14.14 -6.17
C ARG A 298 -22.11 12.77 -6.40
N ALA A 299 -21.32 11.76 -6.76
CA ALA A 299 -21.80 10.40 -7.00
C ALA A 299 -21.70 9.50 -5.75
N ALA A 300 -21.13 10.03 -4.65
CA ALA A 300 -21.06 9.36 -3.34
C ALA A 300 -22.19 9.81 -2.39
N GLU A 301 -23.36 10.16 -2.93
CA GLU A 301 -24.58 9.96 -2.15
C GLU A 301 -24.83 8.45 -2.11
N PRO A 302 -25.18 7.86 -0.95
CA PRO A 302 -25.64 6.49 -0.94
C PRO A 302 -26.81 6.40 -1.92
N ASP A 303 -26.73 5.47 -2.88
CA ASP A 303 -27.92 4.99 -3.56
C ASP A 303 -28.78 4.30 -2.48
N GLU A 304 -29.56 5.10 -1.75
CA GLU A 304 -30.66 4.60 -0.91
C GLU A 304 -31.82 4.11 -1.79
N ASP A 305 -31.76 4.34 -3.11
CA ASP A 305 -32.80 4.00 -4.07
C ASP A 305 -32.22 3.34 -5.35
N ALA A 306 -31.32 2.35 -5.19
CA ALA A 306 -31.26 1.31 -6.22
C ALA A 306 -32.57 0.54 -6.11
N ASP A 307 -33.52 0.91 -6.97
CA ASP A 307 -34.83 0.30 -7.13
C ASP A 307 -34.77 -1.19 -6.79
N ASP A 308 -35.73 -1.59 -5.96
CA ASP A 308 -36.12 -2.94 -5.59
C ASP A 308 -36.52 -3.68 -6.88
N ASP A 309 -35.55 -3.92 -7.77
CA ASP A 309 -35.74 -4.64 -9.02
C ASP A 309 -36.14 -6.04 -8.59
N ASP A 310 -37.39 -6.34 -8.91
CA ASP A 310 -38.24 -7.43 -8.48
C ASP A 310 -37.75 -8.76 -9.06
N PHE A 311 -36.49 -9.11 -8.79
CA PHE A 311 -35.94 -10.43 -9.00
C PHE A 311 -36.53 -11.35 -7.92
N ALA A 312 -37.82 -11.66 -8.09
CA ALA A 312 -38.57 -12.57 -7.22
C ALA A 312 -38.13 -14.02 -7.45
N PHE A 313 -36.87 -14.33 -7.13
CA PHE A 313 -36.40 -15.69 -7.04
C PHE A 313 -36.84 -16.26 -5.68
N ALA A 314 -37.78 -17.20 -5.72
CA ALA A 314 -38.24 -17.86 -4.51
C ALA A 314 -37.23 -18.96 -4.11
N PRO A 315 -36.72 -18.96 -2.87
CA PRO A 315 -35.85 -20.02 -2.41
C PRO A 315 -36.55 -21.37 -2.45
N LYS A 316 -35.80 -22.44 -2.71
CA LYS A 316 -36.33 -23.80 -2.68
C LYS A 316 -36.64 -24.19 -1.22
N PRO A 317 -37.87 -24.68 -0.92
CA PRO A 317 -38.25 -25.06 0.44
C PRO A 317 -37.32 -26.13 1.05
N GLY A 318 -37.07 -26.02 2.35
CA GLY A 318 -36.25 -27.01 3.08
C GLY A 318 -34.74 -26.85 2.93
N GLN A 319 -34.25 -25.83 2.21
CA GLN A 319 -32.82 -25.53 2.10
C GLN A 319 -32.42 -24.36 3.03
N ALA A 320 -31.21 -24.45 3.60
CA ALA A 320 -30.64 -23.36 4.37
C ALA A 320 -30.46 -22.13 3.48
N LEU A 321 -30.85 -20.96 3.99
CA LEU A 321 -30.74 -19.71 3.27
C LEU A 321 -29.45 -19.01 3.65
N ILE A 322 -28.87 -18.30 2.70
CA ILE A 322 -27.66 -17.51 2.88
C ILE A 322 -28.09 -16.05 2.83
N ALA A 323 -27.74 -15.30 3.88
CA ALA A 323 -28.00 -13.87 3.98
C ALA A 323 -26.70 -13.13 4.27
N ARG A 324 -26.61 -11.87 3.85
CA ARG A 324 -25.49 -10.99 4.23
C ARG A 324 -25.44 -10.81 5.74
N ALA A 325 -24.25 -10.78 6.31
CA ALA A 325 -24.09 -10.42 7.71
C ALA A 325 -24.41 -8.92 7.91
N PRO A 326 -25.17 -8.55 8.96
CA PRO A 326 -25.66 -7.18 9.15
C PRO A 326 -24.56 -6.18 9.53
N HIS A 327 -23.41 -6.65 10.03
CA HIS A 327 -22.26 -5.82 10.37
C HIS A 327 -21.31 -5.57 9.18
N VAL A 328 -21.67 -6.04 7.98
CA VAL A 328 -20.82 -5.88 6.78
C VAL A 328 -21.35 -4.78 5.89
N VAL A 329 -20.50 -3.81 5.58
CA VAL A 329 -20.83 -2.71 4.66
C VAL A 329 -20.08 -2.88 3.35
N ALA A 330 -20.70 -2.52 2.23
CA ALA A 330 -20.08 -2.61 0.91
C ALA A 330 -19.73 -1.21 0.37
N ARG A 331 -18.64 -1.13 -0.39
CA ARG A 331 -18.29 -0.01 -1.27
C ARG A 331 -18.07 -0.56 -2.67
N VAL A 332 -18.90 -0.17 -3.63
CA VAL A 332 -18.76 -0.57 -5.03
C VAL A 332 -17.86 0.43 -5.73
N VAL A 333 -16.88 -0.08 -6.49
CA VAL A 333 -15.93 0.72 -7.26
C VAL A 333 -15.74 0.04 -8.61
N GLY A 334 -16.05 0.73 -9.71
CA GLY A 334 -15.98 0.13 -11.04
C GLY A 334 -16.84 -1.13 -11.12
N GLN A 335 -16.18 -2.28 -11.34
CA GLN A 335 -16.84 -3.60 -11.44
C GLN A 335 -16.58 -4.50 -10.22
N ALA A 336 -15.99 -3.96 -9.16
CA ALA A 336 -15.64 -4.66 -7.95
C ALA A 336 -16.35 -4.07 -6.74
N ALA A 337 -16.29 -4.79 -5.62
CA ALA A 337 -16.72 -4.25 -4.33
C ALA A 337 -15.72 -4.56 -3.23
N PHE A 338 -15.64 -3.65 -2.27
CA PHE A 338 -14.87 -3.80 -1.05
C PHE A 338 -15.87 -3.93 0.11
N LEU A 339 -15.90 -5.09 0.73
CA LEU A 339 -16.70 -5.36 1.92
C LEU A 339 -15.87 -5.03 3.16
N VAL A 340 -16.43 -4.28 4.09
CA VAL A 340 -15.81 -4.00 5.38
C VAL A 340 -16.61 -4.68 6.46
N ASP A 341 -15.96 -5.56 7.20
CA ASP A 341 -16.49 -6.11 8.44
C ASP A 341 -16.29 -5.07 9.56
N LEU A 342 -17.39 -4.54 10.09
CA LEU A 342 -17.36 -3.52 11.14
C LEU A 342 -16.90 -4.05 12.51
N ASP A 343 -16.93 -5.36 12.73
CA ASP A 343 -16.52 -5.99 13.98
C ASP A 343 -15.00 -6.20 14.02
N SER A 344 -14.40 -6.59 12.88
CA SER A 344 -12.95 -6.83 12.76
C SER A 344 -12.15 -5.67 12.16
N ASN A 345 -12.80 -4.73 11.47
CA ASN A 345 -12.20 -3.72 10.59
C ASN A 345 -11.41 -4.31 9.39
N ASP A 346 -11.66 -5.57 9.04
CA ASP A 346 -11.07 -6.20 7.86
C ASP A 346 -11.79 -5.76 6.57
N ILE A 347 -11.02 -5.66 5.49
CA ILE A 347 -11.52 -5.31 4.16
C ILE A 347 -11.36 -6.52 3.23
N HIS A 348 -12.46 -6.95 2.60
CA HIS A 348 -12.51 -8.04 1.64
C HIS A 348 -12.81 -7.52 0.25
N HIS A 349 -11.99 -7.90 -0.73
CA HIS A 349 -12.22 -7.53 -2.13
C HIS A 349 -13.03 -8.60 -2.86
N LEU A 350 -14.12 -8.17 -3.49
CA LEU A 350 -14.95 -8.96 -4.37
C LEU A 350 -14.69 -8.56 -5.82
N ASN A 351 -14.30 -9.53 -6.63
CA ASN A 351 -14.35 -9.38 -8.09
C ASN A 351 -15.81 -9.34 -8.58
N GLN A 352 -16.01 -9.12 -9.87
CA GLN A 352 -17.34 -9.01 -10.48
C GLN A 352 -18.28 -10.18 -10.14
N VAL A 353 -17.77 -11.42 -10.14
CA VAL A 353 -18.56 -12.62 -9.81
C VAL A 353 -18.94 -12.63 -8.33
N GLY A 354 -18.01 -12.28 -7.44
CA GLY A 354 -18.26 -12.15 -6.01
C GLY A 354 -19.27 -11.05 -5.69
N LEU A 355 -19.21 -9.91 -6.40
CA LEU A 355 -20.18 -8.82 -6.28
C LEU A 355 -21.57 -9.26 -6.75
N ALA A 356 -21.67 -9.99 -7.87
CA ALA A 356 -22.94 -10.54 -8.33
C ALA A 356 -23.56 -11.50 -7.30
N LEU A 357 -22.75 -12.40 -6.73
CA LEU A 357 -23.18 -13.29 -5.64
C LEU A 357 -23.63 -12.48 -4.42
N TRP A 358 -22.83 -11.50 -4.01
CA TRP A 358 -23.16 -10.61 -2.89
C TRP A 358 -24.50 -9.91 -3.11
N ASN A 359 -24.77 -9.41 -4.32
CA ASN A 359 -26.04 -8.79 -4.72
C ASN A 359 -27.23 -9.75 -4.65
N LEU A 360 -27.06 -10.99 -5.09
CA LEU A 360 -28.12 -11.99 -5.01
C LEU A 360 -28.54 -12.33 -3.58
N ILE A 361 -27.59 -12.38 -2.65
CA ILE A 361 -27.87 -12.69 -1.23
C ILE A 361 -28.31 -11.45 -0.42
N ALA A 362 -28.61 -10.33 -1.07
CA ALA A 362 -29.25 -9.17 -0.42
C ALA A 362 -30.61 -9.56 0.20
N LYS A 363 -31.33 -10.46 -0.48
CA LYS A 363 -32.48 -11.21 0.04
C LYS A 363 -32.00 -12.65 0.32
N PRO A 364 -32.33 -13.26 1.47
CA PRO A 364 -31.86 -14.60 1.80
C PRO A 364 -32.20 -15.64 0.71
N LEU A 365 -31.18 -16.33 0.18
CA LEU A 365 -31.33 -17.27 -0.95
C LEU A 365 -30.59 -18.59 -0.70
N ASP A 366 -31.09 -19.69 -1.26
CA ASP A 366 -30.40 -21.00 -1.20
C ASP A 366 -29.40 -21.18 -2.35
N VAL A 367 -28.41 -22.05 -2.15
CA VAL A 367 -27.35 -22.30 -3.14
C VAL A 367 -27.89 -22.81 -4.47
N GLU A 368 -28.95 -23.62 -4.48
CA GLU A 368 -29.47 -24.16 -5.74
C GLU A 368 -30.11 -23.05 -6.59
N THR A 369 -30.87 -22.16 -5.97
CA THR A 369 -31.46 -21.00 -6.65
C THR A 369 -30.36 -20.05 -7.16
N ILE A 370 -29.28 -19.83 -6.38
CA ILE A 370 -28.12 -19.07 -6.84
C ILE A 370 -27.50 -19.70 -8.09
N VAL A 371 -27.29 -21.03 -8.09
CA VAL A 371 -26.73 -21.76 -9.23
C VAL A 371 -27.61 -21.61 -10.47
N ASP A 372 -28.93 -21.75 -10.33
CA ASP A 372 -29.87 -21.60 -11.44
C ASP A 372 -29.74 -20.20 -12.09
N ILE A 373 -29.69 -19.14 -11.28
CA ILE A 373 -29.56 -17.75 -11.76
C ILE A 373 -28.22 -17.53 -12.48
N PHE A 374 -27.12 -18.01 -11.90
CA PHE A 374 -25.80 -17.89 -12.52
C PHE A 374 -25.68 -18.73 -13.80
N GLN A 375 -26.37 -19.87 -13.90
CA GLN A 375 -26.39 -20.68 -15.12
C GLN A 375 -27.10 -19.97 -16.27
N GLU A 376 -28.13 -19.16 -15.99
CA GLU A 376 -28.77 -18.30 -16.99
C GLU A 376 -27.84 -17.18 -17.47
N ALA A 377 -27.07 -16.58 -16.56
CA ALA A 377 -26.12 -15.51 -16.88
C ALA A 377 -24.86 -16.02 -17.61
N PHE A 378 -24.44 -17.27 -17.36
CA PHE A 378 -23.23 -17.89 -17.91
C PHE A 378 -23.52 -19.23 -18.60
N PRO A 379 -24.29 -19.23 -19.71
CA PRO A 379 -24.76 -20.47 -20.36
C PRO A 379 -23.64 -21.35 -20.90
N ASP A 380 -22.48 -20.75 -21.23
CA ASP A 380 -21.31 -21.46 -21.75
C ASP A 380 -20.45 -22.13 -20.67
N THR A 381 -20.72 -21.86 -19.38
CA THR A 381 -19.99 -22.47 -18.26
C THR A 381 -20.67 -23.77 -17.85
N PRO A 382 -19.93 -24.89 -17.69
CA PRO A 382 -20.51 -26.15 -17.22
C PRO A 382 -21.12 -26.02 -15.82
N GLU A 383 -22.37 -26.46 -15.66
CA GLU A 383 -23.12 -26.35 -14.38
C GLU A 383 -22.35 -26.93 -13.18
N ALA A 384 -21.70 -28.08 -13.36
CA ALA A 384 -20.91 -28.71 -12.30
C ALA A 384 -19.75 -27.82 -11.82
N GLN A 385 -19.12 -27.06 -12.72
CA GLN A 385 -18.06 -26.12 -12.38
C GLN A 385 -18.64 -24.89 -11.66
N LEU A 386 -19.68 -24.29 -12.24
CA LEU A 386 -20.36 -23.12 -11.68
C LEU A 386 -20.87 -23.38 -10.26
N ARG A 387 -21.48 -24.55 -10.03
CA ARG A 387 -21.90 -25.04 -8.72
C ARG A 387 -20.74 -25.18 -7.73
N ALA A 388 -19.62 -25.76 -8.15
CA ALA A 388 -18.45 -25.92 -7.28
C ALA A 388 -17.85 -24.56 -6.90
N ASP A 389 -17.74 -23.64 -7.86
CA ASP A 389 -17.17 -22.31 -7.65
C ASP A 389 -18.06 -21.45 -6.73
N LEU A 390 -19.38 -21.48 -6.94
CA LEU A 390 -20.34 -20.77 -6.09
C LEU A 390 -20.41 -21.36 -4.68
N ALA A 391 -20.41 -22.68 -4.53
CA ALA A 391 -20.36 -23.31 -3.21
C ALA A 391 -19.09 -22.95 -2.45
N ALA A 392 -17.94 -22.92 -3.14
CA ALA A 392 -16.68 -22.48 -2.55
C ALA A 392 -16.68 -20.99 -2.18
N ALA A 393 -17.34 -20.14 -2.98
CA ALA A 393 -17.49 -18.71 -2.67
C ALA A 393 -18.38 -18.48 -1.44
N VAL A 394 -19.52 -19.16 -1.37
CA VAL A 394 -20.42 -19.13 -0.20
C VAL A 394 -19.71 -19.62 1.05
N ASP A 395 -18.99 -20.74 0.97
CA ASP A 395 -18.22 -21.28 2.10
C ASP A 395 -17.16 -20.28 2.60
N ARG A 396 -16.51 -19.55 1.68
CA ARG A 396 -15.61 -18.44 2.06
C ARG A 396 -16.36 -17.30 2.74
N PHE A 397 -17.53 -16.89 2.25
CA PHE A 397 -18.32 -15.84 2.90
C PHE A 397 -18.72 -16.23 4.32
N LEU A 398 -19.19 -17.47 4.52
CA LEU A 398 -19.57 -17.98 5.85
C LEU A 398 -18.35 -18.07 6.79
N LYS A 399 -17.21 -18.60 6.31
CA LYS A 399 -15.98 -18.73 7.12
C LYS A 399 -15.38 -17.39 7.51
N SER A 400 -15.52 -16.38 6.65
CA SER A 400 -15.06 -15.01 6.90
C SER A 400 -16.09 -14.16 7.63
N GLY A 401 -17.23 -14.71 8.06
CA GLY A 401 -18.27 -13.95 8.77
C GLY A 401 -19.07 -12.98 7.88
N LEU A 402 -18.81 -12.96 6.56
CA LEU A 402 -19.43 -12.03 5.61
C LEU A 402 -20.91 -12.35 5.35
N ALA A 403 -21.27 -13.62 5.48
CA ALA A 403 -22.62 -14.11 5.34
C ALA A 403 -22.99 -14.99 6.54
N VAL A 404 -24.28 -15.16 6.77
CA VAL A 404 -24.85 -16.02 7.81
C VAL A 404 -25.83 -17.01 7.19
N LEU A 405 -26.02 -18.14 7.88
CA LEU A 405 -27.06 -19.09 7.54
C LEU A 405 -28.34 -18.73 8.29
N GLU A 406 -29.41 -18.58 7.54
CA GLU A 406 -30.76 -18.45 8.07
C GLU A 406 -31.52 -19.78 7.98
N PRO A 407 -32.46 -20.05 8.92
CA PRO A 407 -33.26 -21.26 8.88
C PRO A 407 -34.07 -21.37 7.57
N PRO A 408 -34.29 -22.60 7.06
CA PRO A 408 -35.04 -22.83 5.84
C PRO A 408 -36.47 -22.29 5.91
N LEU A 409 -37.01 -21.86 4.78
CA LEU A 409 -38.44 -21.58 4.66
C LEU A 409 -39.23 -22.82 5.07
N ALA A 410 -40.19 -22.64 5.98
CA ALA A 410 -41.06 -23.72 6.43
C ALA A 410 -41.81 -24.31 5.23
N VAL A 411 -41.72 -25.62 5.05
CA VAL A 411 -42.53 -26.33 4.06
C VAL A 411 -43.98 -26.24 4.53
N SER A 412 -44.83 -25.51 3.82
CA SER A 412 -46.27 -25.52 4.10
C SER A 412 -46.80 -26.94 3.90
N ALA A 413 -47.38 -27.51 4.96
CA ALA A 413 -47.87 -28.88 5.02
C ALA A 413 -49.01 -29.18 4.03
#